data_AF-A0A7C1VHA3-F1
#
_entry.id   AF-A0A7C1VHA3-F1
#
_cell.length_a   1.000
_cell.length_b   1.000
_cell.length_c   1.000
_cell.angle_alpha   90.00
_cell.angle_beta   90.00
_cell.angle_gamma   90.00
#
_symmetry.space_group_name_H-M   'P 1'
#
loop_
_entity.id
_entity.type
_entity.pdbx_description
1 polymer ?
#
loop_
_entity_poly.entity_id
_entity_poly.type
_entity_poly.pdbx_seq_one_letter_code
_entity_poly.pdbx_strand_id
1 'polypeptide(L)'
;MFRENTDHLQTEFFNTVEGLPEKEKKRLADSWAQTFYTELFCRIDETPFAELYSGIYSRPNTPVNILAGIEILKAGYGWSDEELYEAFLFNLQVRYALGLRTLGEGNFELRTLYNFRARVSVHMRESGENLYDQLFS
;
A
#
# COMPACT_ATOMS: atom_id res chain seq x y z
N MET A 1 0.89 19.69 -0.19
CA MET A 1 -0.25 19.35 0.68
C MET A 1 -0.43 17.85 0.62
N PHE A 2 -0.41 17.19 1.77
CA PHE A 2 -0.74 15.77 1.89
C PHE A 2 -2.23 15.57 1.55
N ARG A 3 -2.56 14.46 0.89
CA ARG A 3 -3.93 14.08 0.54
C ARG A 3 -4.03 12.57 0.63
N GLU A 4 -4.96 12.12 1.46
CA GLU A 4 -5.36 10.73 1.62
C GLU A 4 -5.68 10.09 0.26
N ASN A 5 -5.24 8.85 0.08
CA ASN A 5 -5.46 8.11 -1.13
C ASN A 5 -6.87 7.53 -1.16
N THR A 6 -7.77 8.24 -1.82
CA THR A 6 -9.13 7.78 -2.09
C THR A 6 -9.29 7.14 -3.47
N ASP A 7 -8.22 7.08 -4.27
CA ASP A 7 -8.30 6.68 -5.69
C ASP A 7 -8.67 5.21 -5.83
N HIS A 8 -8.29 4.37 -4.86
CA HIS A 8 -8.70 2.95 -4.81
C HIS A 8 -10.21 2.74 -4.64
N LEU A 9 -10.97 3.78 -4.24
CA LEU A 9 -12.43 3.75 -4.18
C LEU A 9 -13.06 4.01 -5.56
N GLN A 10 -12.32 4.64 -6.48
CA GLN A 10 -12.76 4.87 -7.84
C GLN A 10 -12.43 3.63 -8.67
N THR A 11 -13.43 2.78 -8.90
CA THR A 11 -13.23 1.61 -9.75
C THR A 11 -13.32 2.02 -11.21
N GLU A 12 -12.20 1.93 -11.92
CA GLU A 12 -12.21 2.08 -13.38
C GLU A 12 -13.09 0.98 -14.01
N PHE A 13 -13.95 1.36 -14.96
CA PHE A 13 -14.87 0.45 -15.64
C PHE A 13 -14.16 -0.72 -16.36
N PHE A 14 -12.91 -0.53 -16.75
CA PHE A 14 -12.08 -1.56 -17.38
C PHE A 14 -10.76 -1.65 -16.61
N ASN A 15 -10.57 -2.75 -15.88
CA ASN A 15 -9.31 -3.06 -15.20
C ASN A 15 -9.03 -4.55 -15.27
N THR A 16 -7.83 -4.99 -14.85
CA THR A 16 -7.43 -6.39 -14.94
C THR A 16 -8.36 -7.32 -14.16
N VAL A 17 -8.82 -6.88 -12.98
CA VAL A 17 -9.78 -7.66 -12.18
C VAL A 17 -11.12 -7.80 -12.92
N GLU A 18 -11.60 -6.74 -13.58
CA GLU A 18 -12.84 -6.79 -14.35
C GLU A 18 -12.76 -7.69 -15.58
N GLY A 19 -11.55 -7.90 -16.13
CA GLY A 19 -11.29 -8.84 -17.21
C GLY A 19 -11.30 -10.32 -16.81
N LEU A 20 -11.32 -10.64 -15.51
CA LEU A 20 -11.33 -12.03 -15.05
C LEU A 20 -12.68 -12.72 -15.34
N PRO A 21 -12.70 -14.03 -15.59
CA PRO A 21 -13.93 -14.83 -15.56
C PRO A 21 -14.65 -14.69 -14.22
N GLU A 22 -15.99 -14.70 -14.23
CA GLU A 22 -16.82 -14.47 -13.03
C GLU A 22 -16.49 -15.41 -11.86
N LYS A 23 -16.16 -16.67 -12.18
CA LYS A 23 -15.73 -17.65 -11.18
C LYS A 23 -14.44 -17.23 -10.47
N GLU A 24 -13.51 -16.63 -11.20
CA GLU A 24 -12.22 -16.17 -10.66
C GLU A 24 -12.39 -14.87 -9.87
N LYS A 25 -13.23 -13.93 -10.34
CA LYS A 25 -13.63 -12.75 -9.57
C LYS A 25 -14.19 -13.14 -8.20
N LYS A 26 -15.13 -14.09 -8.18
CA LYS A 26 -15.70 -14.60 -6.93
C LYS A 26 -14.64 -15.21 -6.03
N ARG A 27 -13.73 -16.03 -6.57
CA ARG A 27 -12.63 -16.61 -5.77
C ARG A 27 -11.67 -15.55 -5.22
N LEU A 28 -11.43 -14.47 -5.97
CA LEU A 28 -10.61 -13.36 -5.51
C LEU A 28 -11.31 -12.58 -4.38
N ALA A 29 -12.60 -12.32 -4.52
CA ALA A 29 -13.44 -11.69 -3.50
C ALA A 29 -13.56 -12.55 -2.22
N ASP A 30 -13.58 -13.88 -2.35
CA ASP A 30 -13.60 -14.80 -1.21
C ASP A 30 -12.20 -15.06 -0.61
N SER A 31 -11.14 -14.43 -1.13
CA SER A 31 -9.76 -14.69 -0.73
C SER A 31 -9.26 -13.77 0.39
N TRP A 32 -8.10 -14.12 0.95
CA TRP A 32 -7.39 -13.30 1.94
C TRP A 32 -7.15 -11.87 1.44
N ALA A 33 -7.00 -11.67 0.13
CA ALA A 33 -6.72 -10.37 -0.46
C ALA A 33 -7.88 -9.40 -0.28
N GLN A 34 -9.12 -9.88 -0.39
CA GLN A 34 -10.30 -9.07 -0.09
C GLN A 34 -10.35 -8.69 1.38
N THR A 35 -10.09 -9.65 2.27
CA THR A 35 -10.08 -9.39 3.72
C THR A 35 -9.00 -8.37 4.08
N PHE A 36 -7.80 -8.51 3.52
CA PHE A 36 -6.72 -7.53 3.71
C PHE A 36 -7.12 -6.16 3.18
N TYR A 37 -7.74 -6.11 2.00
CA TYR A 37 -8.19 -4.85 1.41
C TYR A 37 -9.20 -4.13 2.33
N THR A 38 -10.26 -4.81 2.79
CA THR A 38 -11.33 -4.17 3.57
C THR A 38 -10.95 -3.94 5.02
N GLU A 39 -10.37 -4.93 5.68
CA GLU A 39 -10.14 -4.91 7.13
C GLU A 39 -8.82 -4.26 7.53
N LEU A 40 -7.92 -4.04 6.58
CA LEU A 40 -6.61 -3.46 6.85
C LEU A 40 -6.33 -2.27 5.94
N PHE A 41 -6.20 -2.48 4.63
CA PHE A 41 -5.76 -1.44 3.70
C PHE A 41 -6.68 -0.20 3.71
N CYS A 42 -7.99 -0.40 3.60
CA CYS A 42 -8.97 0.70 3.65
C CYS A 42 -9.05 1.41 5.01
N ARG A 43 -8.45 0.87 6.05
CA ARG A 43 -8.47 1.42 7.42
C ARG A 43 -7.16 2.10 7.80
N ILE A 44 -6.19 2.14 6.90
CA ILE A 44 -4.93 2.84 7.12
C ILE A 44 -5.21 4.35 7.15
N ASP A 45 -5.06 4.97 8.32
CA ASP A 45 -4.99 6.43 8.43
C ASP A 45 -3.59 6.89 7.98
N GLU A 46 -3.55 7.59 6.84
CA GLU A 46 -2.31 8.14 6.30
C GLU A 46 -1.94 9.49 6.97
N THR A 47 -2.84 10.10 7.74
CA THR A 47 -2.67 11.45 8.34
C THR A 47 -1.42 11.59 9.20
N PRO A 48 -1.07 10.63 10.09
CA PRO A 48 0.16 10.70 10.88
C PRO A 48 1.43 10.82 10.03
N PHE A 49 1.40 10.25 8.82
CA PHE A 49 2.56 10.27 7.93
C PHE A 49 2.73 11.59 7.17
N ALA A 50 1.76 12.50 7.25
CA ALA A 50 1.84 13.81 6.59
C ALA A 50 3.08 14.60 7.03
N GLU A 51 3.50 14.45 8.28
CA GLU A 51 4.68 15.11 8.84
C GLU A 51 5.98 14.74 8.13
N LEU A 52 6.08 13.52 7.59
CA LEU A 52 7.25 13.06 6.83
C LEU A 52 7.49 13.83 5.53
N TYR A 53 6.49 14.61 5.09
CA TYR A 53 6.50 15.32 3.81
C TYR A 53 6.25 16.83 3.96
N SER A 54 5.99 17.33 5.18
CA SER A 54 5.81 18.77 5.41
C SER A 54 7.16 19.49 5.50
N GLY A 55 7.35 20.56 4.71
CA GLY A 55 8.44 21.53 4.88
C GLY A 55 9.63 21.46 3.90
N ILE A 56 9.97 20.28 3.36
CA ILE A 56 11.16 20.12 2.49
C ILE A 56 10.89 19.27 1.25
N TYR A 57 10.00 18.28 1.33
CA TYR A 57 9.80 17.30 0.27
C TYR A 57 8.46 17.52 -0.45
N SER A 58 8.45 17.31 -1.77
CA SER A 58 7.21 17.26 -2.54
C SER A 58 6.35 16.07 -2.10
N ARG A 59 5.05 16.15 -2.44
CA ARG A 59 4.09 15.07 -2.23
C ARG A 59 4.68 13.73 -2.71
N PRO A 60 4.53 12.63 -1.94
CA PRO A 60 5.00 11.34 -2.43
C PRO A 60 4.25 10.98 -3.72
N ASN A 61 4.99 10.45 -4.70
CA ASN A 61 4.38 9.92 -5.93
C ASN A 61 3.57 8.65 -5.66
N THR A 62 3.89 7.93 -4.57
CA THR A 62 3.19 6.71 -4.15
C THR A 62 2.42 6.98 -2.86
N PRO A 63 1.12 6.64 -2.80
CA PRO A 63 0.33 6.68 -1.57
C PRO A 63 1.00 6.01 -0.38
N VAL A 64 0.84 6.59 0.82
CA VAL A 64 1.41 6.04 2.05
C VAL A 64 0.71 4.74 2.40
N ASN A 65 -0.60 4.62 2.19
CA ASN A 65 -1.32 3.37 2.48
C ASN A 65 -0.81 2.18 1.65
N ILE A 66 -0.36 2.41 0.40
CA ILE A 66 0.30 1.39 -0.42
C ILE A 66 1.65 0.99 0.18
N LEU A 67 2.47 1.97 0.57
CA LEU A 67 3.79 1.73 1.16
C LEU A 67 3.69 1.04 2.53
N ALA A 68 2.77 1.46 3.40
CA ALA A 68 2.52 0.82 4.69
C ALA A 68 1.91 -0.57 4.51
N GLY A 69 0.93 -0.73 3.62
CA GLY A 69 0.29 -2.01 3.35
C GLY A 69 1.26 -3.08 2.85
N ILE A 70 2.17 -2.73 1.93
CA ILE A 70 3.15 -3.70 1.41
C ILE A 70 4.21 -4.07 2.46
N GLU A 71 4.58 -3.17 3.38
CA GLU A 71 5.43 -3.49 4.54
C GLU A 71 4.74 -4.46 5.51
N ILE A 72 3.44 -4.29 5.74
CA ILE A 72 2.66 -5.20 6.57
C ILE A 72 2.60 -6.59 5.92
N LEU A 73 2.38 -6.66 4.60
CA LEU A 73 2.43 -7.93 3.87
C LEU A 73 3.80 -8.57 3.96
N LYS A 74 4.88 -7.81 3.77
CA LYS A 74 6.26 -8.31 3.94
C LYS A 74 6.46 -8.94 5.30
N ALA A 75 6.09 -8.23 6.37
CA ALA A 75 6.25 -8.72 7.72
C ALA A 75 5.40 -9.97 7.99
N GLY A 76 4.15 -9.99 7.50
CA GLY A 76 3.23 -11.11 7.68
C GLY A 76 3.65 -12.38 6.95
N TYR A 77 4.22 -12.26 5.74
CA TYR A 77 4.70 -13.39 4.95
C TYR A 77 6.17 -13.73 5.20
N GLY A 78 6.92 -12.88 5.91
CA GLY A 78 8.35 -13.06 6.14
C GLY A 78 9.21 -12.84 4.89
N TRP A 79 8.76 -11.99 3.96
CA TRP A 79 9.45 -11.75 2.69
C TRP A 79 10.74 -10.94 2.85
N SER A 80 11.72 -11.27 2.03
CA SER A 80 12.81 -10.37 1.66
C SER A 80 12.30 -9.18 0.84
N ASP A 81 13.13 -8.15 0.66
CA ASP A 81 12.77 -7.01 -0.19
C ASP A 81 12.62 -7.39 -1.67
N GLU A 82 13.37 -8.41 -2.13
CA GLU A 82 13.26 -8.95 -3.48
C GLU A 82 11.91 -9.68 -3.67
N GLU A 83 11.55 -10.58 -2.75
CA GLU A 83 10.26 -11.29 -2.79
C GLU A 83 9.07 -10.33 -2.67
N LEU A 84 9.16 -9.32 -1.80
CA LEU A 84 8.14 -8.27 -1.72
C LEU A 84 7.97 -7.57 -3.08
N TYR A 85 9.07 -7.25 -3.75
CA TYR A 85 9.02 -6.49 -4.99
C TYR A 85 8.48 -7.35 -6.13
N GLU A 86 8.90 -8.61 -6.22
CA GLU A 86 8.38 -9.57 -7.17
C GLU A 86 6.88 -9.81 -6.95
N ALA A 87 6.46 -10.02 -5.69
CA ALA A 87 5.05 -10.18 -5.34
C ALA A 87 4.23 -8.93 -5.69
N PHE A 88 4.75 -7.74 -5.42
CA PHE A 88 4.07 -6.50 -5.78
C PHE A 88 3.92 -6.30 -7.31
N LEU A 89 4.90 -6.74 -8.10
CA LEU A 89 4.85 -6.61 -9.56
C LEU A 89 3.89 -7.62 -10.20
N PHE A 90 3.92 -8.87 -9.76
CA PHE A 90 3.34 -9.98 -10.53
C PHE A 90 2.20 -10.72 -9.81
N ASN A 91 2.03 -10.54 -8.51
CA ASN A 91 0.96 -11.22 -7.78
C ASN A 91 -0.32 -10.37 -7.75
N LEU A 92 -1.33 -10.81 -8.51
CA LEU A 92 -2.62 -10.14 -8.59
C LEU A 92 -3.33 -10.04 -7.22
N GLN A 93 -3.22 -11.04 -6.35
CA GLN A 93 -3.84 -11.00 -5.02
C GLN A 93 -3.16 -9.95 -4.12
N VAL A 94 -1.83 -9.84 -4.19
CA VAL A 94 -1.08 -8.81 -3.44
C VAL A 94 -1.47 -7.41 -3.90
N ARG A 95 -1.54 -7.20 -5.21
CA ARG A 95 -1.95 -5.91 -5.77
C ARG A 95 -3.40 -5.57 -5.43
N TYR A 96 -4.28 -6.57 -5.51
CA TYR A 96 -5.67 -6.44 -5.10
C TYR A 96 -5.80 -6.06 -3.62
N ALA A 97 -5.03 -6.68 -2.75
CA ALA A 97 -4.99 -6.36 -1.32
C ALA A 97 -4.60 -4.89 -1.06
N LEU A 98 -3.79 -4.30 -1.95
CA LEU A 98 -3.34 -2.90 -1.90
C LEU A 98 -4.22 -1.93 -2.71
N GLY A 99 -5.45 -2.33 -3.07
CA GLY A 99 -6.37 -1.48 -3.81
C GLY A 99 -6.04 -1.30 -5.30
N LEU A 100 -5.00 -1.97 -5.81
CA LEU A 100 -4.60 -1.89 -7.22
C LEU A 100 -5.38 -2.94 -8.04
N ARG A 101 -6.25 -2.48 -8.93
CA ARG A 101 -7.14 -3.34 -9.75
C ARG A 101 -6.57 -3.66 -11.13
N THR A 102 -5.56 -2.91 -11.57
CA THR A 102 -4.87 -3.12 -12.85
C THR A 102 -3.44 -3.59 -12.62
N LEU A 103 -3.04 -4.67 -13.32
CA LEU A 103 -1.64 -5.11 -13.35
C LEU A 103 -0.81 -4.07 -14.11
N GLY A 104 0.30 -3.63 -13.51
CA GLY A 104 1.21 -2.65 -14.09
C GLY A 104 0.99 -1.20 -13.70
N GLU A 105 -0.15 -0.85 -13.07
CA GLU A 105 -0.43 0.52 -12.62
C GLU A 105 0.01 0.81 -11.18
N GLY A 106 0.24 2.07 -10.82
CA GLY A 106 0.59 2.44 -9.44
C GLY A 106 1.91 1.82 -8.95
N ASN A 107 2.79 1.41 -9.87
CA ASN A 107 4.08 0.85 -9.52
C ASN A 107 5.01 1.90 -8.92
N PHE A 108 5.85 1.48 -7.97
CA PHE A 108 6.92 2.30 -7.43
C PHE A 108 8.25 1.56 -7.54
N GLU A 109 9.35 2.30 -7.67
CA GLU A 109 10.69 1.70 -7.58
C GLU A 109 11.03 1.37 -6.13
N LEU A 110 11.75 0.27 -5.88
CA LEU A 110 12.18 -0.15 -4.54
C LEU A 110 12.87 0.97 -3.73
N ARG A 111 13.55 1.90 -4.41
CA ARG A 111 14.12 3.13 -3.82
C ARG A 111 13.09 3.98 -3.10
N THR A 112 11.86 4.07 -3.61
CA THR A 112 10.74 4.79 -2.98
C THR A 112 10.42 4.20 -1.62
N LEU A 113 10.39 2.86 -1.52
CA LEU A 113 10.16 2.16 -0.26
C LEU A 113 11.30 2.38 0.73
N TYR A 114 12.55 2.33 0.27
CA TYR A 114 13.71 2.62 1.11
C TYR A 114 13.71 4.07 1.63
N ASN A 115 13.36 5.04 0.78
CA ASN A 115 13.22 6.43 1.21
C ASN A 115 12.10 6.58 2.25
N PHE A 116 10.99 5.88 2.08
CA PHE A 116 9.88 5.87 3.04
C PHE A 116 10.34 5.30 4.40
N ARG A 117 10.95 4.12 4.41
CA ARG A 117 11.53 3.51 5.63
C ARG A 117 12.51 4.44 6.33
N ALA A 118 13.39 5.10 5.57
CA ALA A 118 14.35 6.03 6.12
C ALA A 118 13.67 7.21 6.81
N ARG A 119 12.62 7.78 6.20
CA ARG A 119 11.85 8.88 6.79
C ARG A 119 11.13 8.47 8.07
N VAL A 120 10.46 7.31 8.08
CA VAL A 120 9.83 6.78 9.29
C VAL A 120 10.85 6.55 10.39
N SER A 121 12.02 6.00 10.04
CA SER A 121 13.10 5.75 11.01
C SER A 121 13.72 7.02 11.57
N VAL A 122 13.84 8.08 10.76
CA VAL A 122 14.33 9.40 11.19
C VAL A 122 13.30 10.03 12.12
N HIS A 123 12.02 10.05 11.74
CA HIS A 123 10.96 10.57 12.57
C HIS A 123 10.92 9.88 13.93
N MET A 124 10.90 8.54 13.97
CA MET A 124 10.92 7.79 15.24
C MET A 124 12.11 8.13 16.13
N ARG A 125 13.27 8.43 15.54
CA ARG A 125 14.46 8.83 16.30
C ARG A 125 14.36 10.24 16.86
N GLU A 126 13.72 11.15 16.12
CA GLU A 126 13.63 12.58 16.47
C GLU A 126 12.45 12.89 17.40
N SER A 127 11.27 12.33 17.12
CA SER A 127 10.06 12.53 17.93
C SER A 127 9.90 11.49 19.04
N GLY A 128 10.49 10.30 18.88
CA GLY A 128 10.22 9.14 19.74
C GLY A 128 8.93 8.40 19.39
N GLU A 129 8.19 8.85 18.36
CA GLU A 129 6.89 8.31 17.98
C GLU A 129 7.03 7.27 16.86
N ASN A 130 6.38 6.13 17.02
CA ASN A 130 6.30 5.12 15.98
C ASN A 130 5.00 5.30 15.17
N LEU A 131 5.13 5.80 13.94
CA LEU A 131 3.99 6.07 13.06
C LEU A 131 3.18 4.82 12.70
N TYR A 132 3.79 3.62 12.74
CA TYR A 132 3.06 2.38 12.50
C TYR A 132 2.04 2.07 13.60
N ASP A 133 2.27 2.55 14.83
CA ASP A 133 1.33 2.37 15.95
C ASP A 133 0.08 3.26 15.78
N GLN A 134 0.15 4.26 14.91
CA GLN A 134 -0.93 5.21 14.66
C GLN A 134 -1.78 4.85 13.43
N LEU A 135 -1.46 3.77 12.70
CA LEU A 135 -2.09 3.40 11.42
C LEU A 135 -3.61 3.16 11.49
N PHE A 136 -4.16 2.81 12.65
CA PHE A 136 -5.57 2.46 12.81
C PHE A 136 -6.26 3.28 13.92
N SER A 137 -5.77 4.51 14.13
CA SER A 137 -6.23 5.42 15.18
C SER A 137 -7.63 6.00 14.93
#